data_AF-A0A9X1MV45-F1
#
_entry.id   AF-A0A9X1MV45-F1
#
_cell.length_a   1.000
_cell.length_b   1.000
_cell.length_c   1.000
_cell.angle_alpha   90.00
_cell.angle_beta   90.00
_cell.angle_gamma   90.00
#
_symmetry.space_group_name_H-M   'P 1'
#
loop_
_entity.id
_entity.type
_entity.pdbx_description
1 polymer ?
#
loop_
_entity_poly.entity_id
_entity_poly.type
_entity_poly.pdbx_seq_one_letter_code
_entity_poly.pdbx_strand_id
1 'polypeptide(L)'
;MKLRRVHVDGGDFFWRVLWDPDAANGDYLFLRIWIAGRKAYPWLTVHYQFHNPWLFYGDIINAVTPEQQERANNYFQLKPLTPGKVAEIIRKATFLLNETYADRRLDKNWYLNINREGELNWGLA
;
A
#
# COMPACT_ATOMS: atom_id res chain seq x y z
N MET A 1 -6.43 -2.51 14.97
CA MET A 1 -6.53 -1.73 13.71
C MET A 1 -7.89 -1.94 13.06
N LYS A 2 -8.55 -0.89 12.55
CA LYS A 2 -9.95 -0.93 12.06
C LYS A 2 -10.05 -1.51 10.64
N LEU A 3 -10.91 -2.51 10.45
CA LEU A 3 -11.31 -3.01 9.12
C LEU A 3 -12.28 -2.02 8.46
N ARG A 4 -12.06 -1.68 7.19
CA ARG A 4 -12.82 -0.69 6.43
C ARG A 4 -13.41 -1.34 5.17
N ARG A 5 -14.51 -0.79 4.65
CA ARG A 5 -15.12 -1.22 3.38
C ARG A 5 -14.83 -0.20 2.28
N VAL A 6 -14.70 -0.67 1.05
CA VAL A 6 -14.63 0.15 -0.17
C VAL A 6 -15.32 -0.59 -1.33
N HIS A 7 -16.03 0.15 -2.17
CA HIS A 7 -16.66 -0.36 -3.38
C HIS A 7 -15.83 0.08 -4.58
N VAL A 8 -15.45 -0.86 -5.45
CA VAL A 8 -14.59 -0.62 -6.62
C VAL A 8 -15.14 -1.38 -7.80
N ASP A 9 -15.54 -0.66 -8.84
CA ASP A 9 -15.94 -1.20 -10.15
C ASP A 9 -16.97 -2.36 -10.05
N GLY A 10 -17.98 -2.20 -9.19
CA GLY A 10 -19.05 -3.18 -8.97
C GLY A 10 -18.72 -4.25 -7.90
N GLY A 11 -17.48 -4.32 -7.43
CA GLY A 11 -17.04 -5.24 -6.38
C GLY A 11 -16.96 -4.59 -5.00
N ASP A 12 -17.35 -5.34 -3.96
CA ASP A 12 -17.17 -4.94 -2.57
C ASP A 12 -15.90 -5.55 -1.98
N PHE A 13 -15.09 -4.71 -1.32
CA PHE A 13 -13.84 -5.09 -0.70
C PHE A 13 -13.77 -4.61 0.76
N PHE A 14 -13.06 -5.37 1.58
CA PHE A 14 -12.64 -4.96 2.90
C PHE A 14 -11.13 -4.77 2.94
N TRP A 15 -10.66 -3.77 3.68
CA TRP A 15 -9.23 -3.52 3.79
C TRP A 15 -8.85 -3.08 5.19
N ARG A 16 -7.60 -3.36 5.54
CA ARG A 16 -6.97 -2.84 6.75
C ARG A 16 -5.49 -2.61 6.50
N VAL A 17 -4.96 -1.65 7.22
CA VAL A 17 -3.52 -1.40 7.31
C VAL A 17 -2.99 -2.13 8.54
N LEU A 18 -1.75 -2.60 8.48
CA LEU A 18 -0.97 -3.15 9.58
C LEU A 18 0.44 -2.57 9.49
N TRP A 19 1.11 -2.39 10.62
CA TRP A 19 2.56 -2.16 10.62
C TRP A 19 3.28 -3.41 10.13
N ASP A 20 4.35 -3.21 9.36
CA ASP A 20 5.30 -4.28 9.10
C ASP A 20 6.16 -4.51 10.36
N PRO A 21 6.10 -5.70 10.99
CA PRO A 21 6.88 -6.00 12.20
C PRO A 21 8.39 -6.06 11.93
N ASP A 22 8.83 -6.33 10.70
CA ASP A 22 10.24 -6.45 10.34
C ASP A 22 10.81 -5.15 9.75
N ALA A 23 9.98 -4.12 9.56
CA ALA A 23 10.43 -2.81 9.10
C ALA A 23 11.22 -2.10 10.20
N ALA A 24 12.54 -2.32 10.21
CA ALA A 24 13.49 -1.74 11.15
C ALA A 24 13.38 -0.21 11.31
N ASN A 25 12.82 0.48 10.30
CA ASN A 25 12.69 1.94 10.27
C ASN A 25 11.24 2.44 10.26
N GLY A 26 10.23 1.59 10.50
CA GLY A 26 8.83 2.02 10.49
C GLY A 26 8.34 2.64 9.17
N ASP A 27 9.07 2.41 8.08
CA ASP A 27 8.82 3.02 6.76
C ASP A 27 7.83 2.25 5.89
N TYR A 28 7.33 1.14 6.40
CA TYR A 28 6.50 0.24 5.64
C TYR A 28 5.28 -0.22 6.42
N LEU A 29 4.20 -0.38 5.65
CA LEU A 29 2.91 -0.86 6.11
C LEU A 29 2.46 -2.01 5.22
N PHE A 30 1.77 -2.97 5.81
CA PHE A 30 1.00 -3.94 5.04
C PHE A 30 -0.44 -3.45 4.87
N LEU A 31 -0.84 -3.21 3.62
CA LEU A 31 -2.24 -3.07 3.24
C LEU A 31 -2.79 -4.45 2.87
N ARG A 32 -3.70 -4.98 3.68
CA ARG A 32 -4.39 -6.24 3.39
C ARG A 32 -5.81 -5.97 2.88
N ILE A 33 -6.21 -6.67 1.83
CA ILE A 33 -7.48 -6.51 1.14
C ILE A 33 -8.16 -7.88 1.01
N TRP A 34 -9.45 -7.93 1.33
CA TRP A 34 -10.34 -9.07 1.17
C TRP A 34 -11.46 -8.71 0.22
N ILE A 35 -11.93 -9.69 -0.54
CA ILE A 35 -13.16 -9.59 -1.31
C ILE A 35 -14.32 -9.90 -0.37
N ALA A 36 -15.40 -9.12 -0.45
CA ALA A 36 -16.59 -9.36 0.35
C ALA A 36 -17.12 -10.79 0.14
N GLY A 37 -17.53 -11.45 1.22
CA GLY A 37 -17.93 -12.87 1.20
C GLY A 37 -16.77 -13.88 1.29
N ARG A 38 -15.50 -13.44 1.20
CA ARG A 38 -14.31 -14.32 1.38
C ARG A 38 -13.50 -13.90 2.61
N LYS A 39 -13.56 -14.70 3.67
CA LYS A 39 -12.93 -14.36 4.97
C LYS A 39 -11.66 -15.14 5.33
N ALA A 40 -11.38 -16.27 4.69
CA ALA A 40 -10.30 -17.16 5.12
C ALA A 40 -8.91 -16.51 4.98
N TYR A 41 -8.64 -15.86 3.84
CA TYR A 41 -7.35 -15.23 3.55
C TYR A 41 -7.56 -13.89 2.84
N PRO A 42 -6.68 -12.89 3.06
CA PRO A 42 -6.67 -11.70 2.22
C PRO A 42 -6.45 -12.12 0.78
N TRP A 43 -7.22 -11.52 -0.12
CA TRP A 43 -7.02 -11.66 -1.55
C TRP A 43 -5.70 -11.01 -1.97
N LEU A 44 -5.37 -9.88 -1.35
CA LEU A 44 -4.17 -9.13 -1.67
C LEU A 44 -3.51 -8.59 -0.39
N THR A 45 -2.20 -8.78 -0.30
CA THR A 45 -1.32 -8.13 0.67
C THR A 45 -0.35 -7.25 -0.09
N VAL A 46 -0.38 -5.96 0.21
CA VAL A 46 0.49 -4.97 -0.41
C VAL A 46 1.49 -4.46 0.60
N HIS A 47 2.77 -4.57 0.29
CA HIS A 47 3.84 -3.88 1.01
C HIS A 47 3.86 -2.43 0.52
N TYR A 48 3.59 -1.49 1.43
CA TYR A 48 3.36 -0.09 1.10
C TYR A 48 4.37 0.78 1.85
N GLN A 49 5.19 1.54 1.11
CA GLN A 49 6.12 2.48 1.71
C GLN A 49 5.37 3.69 2.28
N PHE A 50 5.37 3.79 3.61
CA PHE A 50 4.81 4.86 4.40
C PHE A 50 5.95 5.48 5.22
N HIS A 51 6.61 6.49 4.67
CA HIS A 51 7.65 7.23 5.38
C HIS A 51 7.09 7.81 6.68
N ASN A 52 7.48 7.25 7.83
CA ASN A 52 6.89 7.64 9.10
C ASN A 52 7.34 9.06 9.47
N PRO A 53 6.44 10.06 9.44
CA PRO A 53 6.82 11.46 9.63
C PRO A 53 7.39 11.73 11.03
N TRP A 54 7.10 10.86 12.01
CA TRP A 54 7.61 11.01 13.36
C TRP A 54 9.07 10.58 13.50
N LEU A 55 9.53 9.60 12.72
CA LEU A 55 10.93 9.18 12.72
C LEU A 55 11.82 10.20 12.04
N PHE A 56 11.31 10.88 11.00
CA PHE A 56 12.06 11.91 10.26
C PHE A 56 11.71 13.33 10.67
N TYR A 57 10.99 13.51 11.78
CA TYR A 57 10.54 14.83 12.21
C TYR A 57 11.70 15.82 12.30
N GLY A 58 12.84 15.40 12.88
CA GLY A 58 14.06 16.21 12.97
C GLY A 58 14.63 16.62 11.61
N ASP A 59 14.68 15.69 10.66
CA ASP A 59 15.21 15.98 9.31
C ASP A 59 14.27 16.90 8.52
N ILE A 60 12.95 16.76 8.72
CA ILE A 60 11.93 17.58 8.07
C ILE A 60 11.97 19.02 8.60
N ILE A 61 12.00 19.21 9.92
CA ILE A 61 11.97 20.56 10.53
C ILE A 61 13.29 21.33 10.32
N ASN A 62 14.42 20.61 10.22
CA ASN A 62 15.74 21.22 10.05
C ASN A 62 16.14 21.39 8.57
N ALA A 63 15.22 21.09 7.63
CA ALA A 63 15.44 21.33 6.21
C ALA A 63 15.40 22.83 5.89
N VAL A 64 16.51 23.53 6.18
CA VAL A 64 16.62 24.99 6.08
C VAL A 64 17.30 25.45 4.79
N THR A 65 18.09 24.59 4.12
CA THR A 65 18.64 24.90 2.79
C THR A 65 17.69 24.48 1.67
N PRO A 66 17.73 25.13 0.49
CA PRO A 66 16.90 24.73 -0.66
C PRO A 66 17.08 23.26 -1.06
N GLU A 67 18.32 22.75 -1.03
CA GLU A 67 18.64 21.36 -1.34
C GLU A 67 18.05 20.37 -0.30
N GLN A 68 18.08 20.75 0.98
CA GLN A 68 17.46 19.96 2.04
C GLN A 68 15.94 19.97 1.93
N GLN A 69 15.34 21.10 1.55
CA GLN A 69 13.90 21.20 1.31
C GLN A 69 13.46 20.39 0.10
N GLU A 70 14.23 20.43 -1.00
CA GLU A 70 13.97 19.58 -2.17
C GLU A 70 14.07 18.10 -1.80
N ARG A 71 15.08 17.71 -1.04
CA ARG A 71 15.20 16.35 -0.51
C ARG A 71 14.03 16.01 0.41
N ALA A 72 13.63 16.88 1.33
CA ALA A 72 12.49 16.62 2.19
C ALA A 72 11.18 16.46 1.39
N ASN A 73 10.98 17.29 0.35
CA ASN A 73 9.81 17.21 -0.52
C ASN A 73 9.80 15.97 -1.43
N ASN A 74 10.98 15.48 -1.82
CA ASN A 74 11.10 14.28 -2.66
C ASN A 74 10.99 12.98 -1.86
N TYR A 75 11.50 12.96 -0.62
CA TYR A 75 11.61 11.75 0.19
C TYR A 75 10.55 11.66 1.31
N PHE A 76 10.03 12.77 1.82
CA PHE A 76 9.04 12.81 2.91
C PHE A 76 7.67 13.29 2.44
N GLN A 77 7.16 12.67 1.37
CA GLN A 77 5.78 12.89 0.98
C GLN A 77 4.86 12.03 1.85
N LEU A 78 4.03 12.71 2.66
CA LEU A 78 2.89 12.10 3.31
C LEU A 78 1.91 11.62 2.23
N LYS A 79 2.07 10.37 1.76
CA LYS A 79 1.13 9.70 0.87
C LYS A 79 0.19 8.85 1.72
N PRO A 80 -0.90 9.41 2.28
CA PRO A 80 -1.80 8.65 3.13
C PRO A 80 -2.50 7.55 2.32
N LEU A 81 -2.67 6.38 2.94
CA LEU A 81 -3.57 5.35 2.44
C LEU A 81 -5.03 5.78 2.63
N THR A 82 -5.57 6.49 1.64
CA THR A 82 -6.98 6.89 1.56
C THR A 82 -7.84 5.81 0.88
N PRO A 83 -9.17 5.81 1.07
CA PRO A 83 -10.05 4.91 0.31
C PRO A 83 -9.88 5.02 -1.21
N GLY A 84 -9.65 6.24 -1.73
CA GLY A 84 -9.39 6.47 -3.14
C GLY A 84 -8.09 5.80 -3.62
N LYS A 85 -7.01 5.89 -2.82
CA LYS A 85 -5.75 5.20 -3.15
C LYS A 85 -5.89 3.69 -3.08
N VAL A 86 -6.63 3.17 -2.10
CA VAL A 86 -6.95 1.73 -2.02
C VAL A 86 -7.75 1.27 -3.24
N ALA A 87 -8.71 2.06 -3.71
CA ALA A 87 -9.44 1.75 -4.94
C ALA A 87 -8.53 1.68 -6.17
N GLU A 88 -7.61 2.64 -6.32
CA GLU A 88 -6.60 2.62 -7.41
C GLU A 88 -5.73 1.35 -7.36
N ILE A 89 -5.29 0.95 -6.17
CA ILE A 89 -4.51 -0.28 -5.93
C ILE A 89 -5.30 -1.52 -6.34
N ILE A 90 -6.58 -1.60 -5.95
CA ILE A 90 -7.47 -2.70 -6.31
C ILE A 90 -7.62 -2.80 -7.84
N ARG A 91 -7.79 -1.66 -8.53
CA ARG A 91 -7.89 -1.62 -10.00
C ARG A 91 -6.62 -2.13 -10.67
N LYS A 92 -5.47 -1.59 -10.27
CA LYS A 92 -4.16 -2.00 -10.79
C LYS A 92 -3.92 -3.50 -10.55
N ALA A 93 -4.19 -3.99 -9.35
CA ALA A 93 -4.06 -5.41 -9.02
C ALA A 93 -5.00 -6.29 -9.84
N THR A 94 -6.26 -5.86 -10.03
CA THR A 94 -7.24 -6.59 -10.86
C THR A 94 -6.78 -6.66 -12.31
N PHE A 95 -6.29 -5.55 -12.86
CA PHE A 95 -5.73 -5.50 -14.21
C PHE A 95 -4.53 -6.45 -14.37
N LEU A 96 -3.54 -6.35 -13.49
CA LEU A 96 -2.35 -7.21 -13.48
C LEU A 96 -2.71 -8.71 -13.35
N LEU A 97 -3.65 -9.04 -12.47
CA LEU A 97 -4.09 -10.41 -12.25
C LEU A 97 -4.90 -10.96 -13.44
N ASN A 98 -5.69 -10.13 -14.11
CA ASN A 98 -6.43 -10.51 -15.31
C ASN A 98 -5.50 -10.78 -16.51
N GLU A 99 -4.45 -9.96 -16.70
CA GLU A 99 -3.47 -10.17 -17.77
C GLU A 99 -2.57 -11.39 -17.52
N THR A 100 -2.22 -11.66 -16.27
CA THR A 100 -1.22 -12.70 -15.93
C THR A 100 -1.87 -14.06 -15.60
N TYR A 101 -3.10 -14.08 -15.07
CA TYR A 101 -3.73 -15.28 -14.52
C TYR A 101 -5.25 -15.30 -14.73
N ALA A 102 -5.70 -15.35 -16.00
CA ALA A 102 -7.11 -15.47 -16.36
C ALA A 102 -7.84 -16.66 -15.71
N ASP A 103 -7.12 -17.68 -15.22
CA ASP A 103 -7.70 -18.97 -14.81
C ASP A 103 -7.44 -19.38 -13.34
N ARG A 104 -6.85 -18.52 -12.50
CA ARG A 104 -6.53 -18.90 -11.10
C ARG A 104 -7.21 -18.00 -10.07
N ARG A 105 -8.44 -18.45 -9.77
CA ARG A 105 -9.39 -17.91 -8.79
C ARG A 105 -8.84 -17.86 -7.36
N LEU A 106 -8.69 -16.65 -6.82
CA LEU A 106 -9.28 -16.19 -5.53
C LEU A 106 -9.08 -17.04 -4.24
N ASP A 107 -8.18 -18.02 -4.24
CA ASP A 107 -7.87 -18.94 -3.13
C ASP A 107 -6.48 -18.71 -2.53
N LYS A 108 -5.65 -17.89 -3.20
CA LYS A 108 -4.30 -17.52 -2.78
C LYS A 108 -4.24 -16.07 -2.32
N ASN A 109 -3.42 -15.82 -1.29
CA ASN A 109 -3.02 -14.46 -0.91
C ASN A 109 -1.88 -14.02 -1.83
N TRP A 110 -2.14 -12.98 -2.62
CA TRP A 110 -1.13 -12.40 -3.50
C TRP A 110 -0.31 -11.36 -2.74
N TYR A 111 1.00 -11.36 -2.95
CA TYR A 111 1.92 -10.40 -2.36
C TYR A 111 2.44 -9.46 -3.45
N LEU A 112 2.09 -8.19 -3.33
CA LEU A 112 2.51 -7.13 -4.24
C LEU A 112 3.25 -6.06 -3.45
N ASN A 113 4.19 -5.38 -4.09
CA ASN A 113 4.88 -4.23 -3.53
C ASN A 113 4.51 -2.97 -4.32
N ILE A 114 4.34 -1.85 -3.62
CA ILE A 114 4.21 -0.54 -4.25
C ILE A 114 5.50 0.23 -4.06
N ASN A 115 6.16 0.54 -5.18
CA ASN A 115 7.37 1.36 -5.17
C ASN A 115 7.04 2.85 -4.96
N ARG A 116 8.07 3.68 -4.89
CA ARG A 116 7.95 5.13 -4.64
C ARG A 116 7.13 5.87 -5.70
N GLU A 117 7.22 5.44 -6.96
CA GLU A 117 6.44 5.99 -8.07
C GLU A 117 4.96 5.59 -8.01
N GLY A 118 4.58 4.64 -7.15
CA GLY A 118 3.21 4.14 -7.04
C GLY A 118 2.88 3.04 -8.07
N GLU A 119 3.91 2.45 -8.65
CA GLU A 119 3.84 1.27 -9.51
C GLU A 119 3.77 0.01 -8.67
N LEU A 120 3.07 -0.99 -9.20
CA LEU A 120 2.67 -2.18 -8.46
C LEU A 120 3.43 -3.38 -9.03
N ASN A 121 4.35 -3.92 -8.25
CA ASN A 121 5.31 -4.93 -8.67
C ASN A 121 5.08 -6.25 -7.91
N TRP A 122 5.45 -7.38 -8.54
CA TRP A 122 5.42 -8.69 -7.91
C TRP A 122 6.54 -8.86 -6.87
N GLY A 123 6.23 -9.45 -5.71
CA GLY A 123 7.22 -9.81 -4.69
C GLY A 123 7.35 -8.82 -3.53
N LEU A 124 8.19 -9.18 -2.55
CA LEU A 124 8.73 -8.26 -1.54
C LEU A 124 10.02 -7.68 -2.14
N ALA A 125 10.12 -6.35 -2.27
CA ALA A 125 11.40 -5.73 -2.62
C ALA A 125 12.37 -5.84 -1.45
#